data_AF-A0A6I3HTF2-F1
#
_entry.id   AF-A0A6I3HTF2-F1
#
_cell.length_a   1.000
_cell.length_b   1.000
_cell.length_c   1.000
_cell.angle_alpha   90.00
_cell.angle_beta   90.00
_cell.angle_gamma   90.00
#
_symmetry.space_group_name_H-M   'P 1'
#
loop_
_entity.id
_entity.type
_entity.pdbx_description
1 polymer ?
#
loop_
_entity_poly.entity_id
_entity_poly.type
_entity_poly.pdbx_seq_one_letter_code
_entity_poly.pdbx_strand_id
1 'polypeptide(L)'
;MNIGWGEFLVIAMIGLIVFGPERLPEMSAQFARFVKMLRTKASTATAELTNSVDSKVVTDLAKDLRGLTPRGIATNAMTAPTKRTTSSPSRQVNAVFDPDAT
;
A
#
# COMPACT_ATOMS: atom_id res chain seq x y z
N MET A 1 27.69 -0.64 3.76
CA MET A 1 27.77 0.44 4.76
C MET A 1 26.44 0.49 5.51
N ASN A 2 26.46 0.40 6.84
CA ASN A 2 25.25 0.54 7.65
C ASN A 2 25.00 2.02 7.90
N ILE A 3 23.82 2.51 7.52
CA ILE A 3 23.37 3.85 7.90
C ILE A 3 23.14 3.84 9.41
N GLY A 4 24.03 4.52 10.13
CA GLY A 4 24.08 4.49 11.59
C GLY A 4 23.61 5.81 12.19
N TRP A 5 23.49 5.83 13.51
CA TRP A 5 23.23 7.06 14.28
C TRP A 5 24.24 8.18 13.97
N GLY A 6 25.49 7.84 13.63
CA GLY A 6 26.51 8.82 13.23
C GLY A 6 26.19 9.54 11.92
N GLU A 7 25.59 8.87 10.94
CA GLU A 7 25.26 9.47 9.64
C GLU A 7 24.08 10.45 9.76
N PHE A 8 23.08 10.12 10.58
CA PHE A 8 22.01 11.05 10.94
C PHE A 8 22.55 12.32 11.61
N LEU A 9 23.58 12.20 12.46
CA LEU A 9 24.19 13.33 13.15
C LEU A 9 24.95 14.24 12.16
N VAL A 10 25.62 13.66 11.17
CA VAL A 10 26.25 14.40 10.07
C VAL A 10 25.21 15.16 9.23
N ILE A 11 24.11 14.51 8.84
CA ILE A 11 23.03 15.16 8.08
C ILE A 11 22.40 16.29 8.89
N ALA A 12 22.15 16.07 10.18
CA ALA A 12 21.63 17.11 11.06
C ALA A 12 22.59 18.32 11.12
N MET A 13 23.89 18.07 11.27
CA MET A 13 24.90 19.13 11.32
C MET A 13 24.97 19.91 10.00
N ILE A 14 24.94 19.23 8.86
CA ILE A 14 24.87 19.87 7.53
C ILE A 14 23.58 20.71 7.41
N GLY A 15 22.44 20.16 7.82
CA GLY A 15 21.17 20.88 7.80
C GLY A 15 21.17 22.14 8.67
N LEU A 16 21.75 22.06 9.88
CA LEU A 16 21.90 23.20 10.77
C LEU A 16 22.81 24.29 10.17
N ILE A 17 23.86 23.92 9.43
CA ILE A 17 24.76 24.89 8.79
C ILE A 17 24.08 25.57 7.60
N VAL A 18 23.37 24.80 6.76
CA VAL A 18 22.75 25.31 5.53
C VAL A 18 21.53 26.19 5.83
N PHE A 19 20.66 25.74 6.73
CA PHE A 19 19.39 26.41 7.02
C PHE A 19 19.48 27.30 8.27
N GLY A 20 20.43 27.03 9.17
CA GLY A 20 20.55 27.68 10.47
C GLY A 20 19.88 26.87 11.59
N PRO A 21 20.45 26.88 12.82
CA PRO A 21 19.93 26.08 13.94
C PRO A 21 18.54 26.51 14.42
N GLU A 22 18.19 27.77 14.23
CA GLU A 22 16.89 28.33 14.59
C GLU A 22 15.80 28.03 13.54
N ARG A 23 16.17 27.92 12.26
CA ARG A 23 15.18 27.82 11.17
C ARG A 23 14.67 26.41 10.94
N LEU A 24 15.52 25.40 11.12
CA LEU A 24 15.12 24.00 11.02
C LEU A 24 13.93 23.65 11.95
N PRO A 25 13.98 23.95 13.27
CA PRO A 25 12.86 23.67 14.17
C PRO A 25 11.63 24.54 13.84
N GLU A 26 11.81 25.80 13.48
CA GLU A 26 10.71 26.70 13.10
C GLU A 26 9.96 26.19 11.86
N MET A 27 10.67 25.78 10.80
CA MET A 27 10.09 25.21 9.58
C MET A 27 9.42 23.86 9.85
N SER A 28 10.03 23.01 10.70
CA SER A 28 9.43 21.73 11.09
C SER A 28 8.11 21.92 11.85
N ALA A 29 8.03 22.94 12.72
CA ALA A 29 6.82 23.26 13.46
C ALA A 29 5.70 23.74 12.52
N GLN A 30 6.03 24.53 11.51
CA GLN A 30 5.09 24.95 10.48
C GLN A 30 4.58 23.76 9.66
N PHE A 31 5.49 22.86 9.24
CA PHE A 31 5.11 21.63 8.54
C PHE A 31 4.22 20.73 9.41
N ALA A 32 4.55 20.55 10.68
CA ALA A 32 3.75 19.76 11.61
C ALA A 32 2.34 20.35 11.79
N ARG A 33 2.23 21.68 11.89
CA ARG A 33 0.93 22.38 11.92
C ARG A 33 0.15 22.18 10.63
N PHE A 34 0.81 22.24 9.48
CA PHE A 34 0.19 21.98 8.19
C PHE A 34 -0.33 20.54 8.07
N VAL A 35 0.49 19.55 8.41
CA VAL A 35 0.09 18.14 8.43
C VAL A 35 -1.06 17.91 9.40
N LYS A 36 -1.02 18.51 10.60
CA LYS A 36 -2.10 18.43 11.58
C LYS A 36 -3.40 19.03 11.05
N MET A 37 -3.32 20.21 10.41
CA MET A 37 -4.47 20.84 9.79
C MET A 37 -5.05 19.99 8.67
N LEU A 38 -4.20 19.41 7.82
CA LEU A 38 -4.62 18.52 6.73
C LEU A 38 -5.27 17.24 7.29
N ARG A 39 -4.67 16.63 8.33
CA ARG A 39 -5.22 15.47 9.04
C ARG A 39 -6.60 15.78 9.63
N THR A 40 -6.76 16.92 10.29
CA THR A 40 -8.04 17.34 10.87
C THR A 40 -9.07 17.55 9.77
N LYS A 41 -8.75 18.33 8.72
CA LYS A 41 -9.67 18.57 7.58
C LYS A 41 -10.09 17.27 6.89
N ALA A 42 -9.15 16.36 6.63
CA ALA A 42 -9.45 15.06 6.04
C ALA A 42 -10.30 14.20 6.98
N SER A 43 -10.03 14.22 8.28
CA SER A 43 -10.82 13.47 9.27
C SER A 43 -12.25 14.00 9.39
N THR A 44 -12.45 15.32 9.32
CA THR A 44 -13.78 15.94 9.35
C THR A 44 -14.56 15.62 8.09
N ALA A 45 -13.97 15.76 6.90
CA ALA A 45 -14.62 15.37 5.65
C ALA A 45 -14.97 13.87 5.63
N THR A 46 -14.08 13.01 6.13
CA THR A 46 -14.35 11.56 6.27
C THR A 46 -15.47 11.30 7.28
N ALA A 47 -15.53 12.06 8.38
CA ALA A 47 -16.58 11.92 9.39
C ALA A 47 -17.94 12.43 8.91
N GLU A 48 -17.98 13.48 8.09
CA GLU A 48 -19.20 13.98 7.44
C GLU A 48 -19.71 12.98 6.41
N LEU A 49 -18.82 12.42 5.57
CA LEU A 49 -19.17 11.31 4.69
C LEU A 49 -19.64 10.11 5.52
N THR A 50 -18.90 9.65 6.53
CA THR A 50 -19.29 8.45 7.31
C THR A 50 -20.58 8.64 8.13
N ASN A 51 -20.92 9.86 8.57
CA ASN A 51 -22.20 10.13 9.23
C ASN A 51 -23.39 10.13 8.26
N SER A 52 -23.16 10.53 6.99
CA SER A 52 -24.20 10.59 5.96
C SER A 52 -24.23 9.34 5.05
N VAL A 53 -23.16 8.56 5.04
CA VAL A 53 -22.97 7.34 4.27
C VAL A 53 -23.37 6.15 5.13
N ASP A 54 -24.33 5.39 4.62
CA ASP A 54 -24.81 4.17 5.25
C ASP A 54 -23.65 3.21 5.57
N SER A 55 -23.66 2.60 6.75
CA SER A 55 -22.59 1.70 7.24
C SER A 55 -22.26 0.58 6.23
N LYS A 56 -23.24 0.27 5.36
CA LYS A 56 -23.14 -0.66 4.24
C LYS A 56 -22.07 -0.26 3.20
N VAL A 57 -21.95 1.02 2.84
CA VAL A 57 -20.97 1.48 1.83
C VAL A 57 -19.55 1.46 2.38
N VAL A 58 -19.36 1.85 3.66
CA VAL A 58 -18.06 1.76 4.33
C VAL A 58 -17.63 0.29 4.46
N THR A 59 -18.56 -0.59 4.81
CA THR A 59 -18.31 -2.04 4.87
C THR A 59 -17.97 -2.62 3.50
N ASP A 60 -18.62 -2.14 2.43
CA ASP A 60 -18.37 -2.60 1.06
C ASP A 60 -16.99 -2.17 0.58
N LEU A 61 -16.60 -0.91 0.78
CA LEU A 61 -15.25 -0.42 0.51
C LEU A 61 -14.21 -1.22 1.31
N ALA A 62 -14.42 -1.39 2.61
CA ALA A 62 -13.50 -2.17 3.44
C ALA A 62 -13.36 -3.62 2.94
N LYS A 63 -14.44 -4.21 2.40
CA LYS A 63 -14.43 -5.56 1.81
C LYS A 63 -13.68 -5.60 0.48
N ASP A 64 -13.85 -4.59 -0.36
CA ASP A 64 -13.17 -4.45 -1.65
C ASP A 64 -11.66 -4.27 -1.45
N LEU A 65 -11.25 -3.38 -0.54
CA LEU A 65 -9.84 -3.20 -0.19
C LEU A 65 -9.24 -4.43 0.48
N ARG A 66 -9.99 -5.13 1.35
CA ARG A 66 -9.52 -6.38 1.95
C ARG A 66 -9.31 -7.45 0.90
N GLY A 67 -10.16 -7.52 -0.13
CA GLY A 67 -10.03 -8.44 -1.27
C GLY A 67 -8.77 -8.21 -2.12
N LEU A 68 -8.21 -6.99 -2.14
CA LEU A 68 -6.99 -6.65 -2.90
C LEU A 68 -5.69 -6.93 -2.13
N THR A 69 -5.76 -7.25 -0.84
CA THR A 69 -4.56 -7.63 -0.08
C THR A 69 -4.10 -9.05 -0.43
N PRO A 70 -2.80 -9.38 -0.39
CA PRO A 70 -2.31 -10.73 -0.69
C PRO A 70 -2.99 -11.82 0.15
N ARG A 71 -3.27 -11.51 1.42
CA ARG A 71 -4.03 -12.39 2.31
C ARG A 71 -5.49 -12.49 1.88
N GLY A 72 -6.10 -11.36 1.51
CA GLY A 72 -7.47 -11.29 0.99
C GLY A 72 -7.69 -12.10 -0.27
N ILE A 73 -6.82 -11.93 -1.27
CA ILE A 73 -6.84 -12.69 -2.52
C ILE A 73 -6.71 -14.19 -2.22
N ALA A 74 -5.79 -14.58 -1.33
CA ALA A 74 -5.63 -15.97 -0.91
C ALA A 74 -6.88 -16.51 -0.19
N THR A 75 -7.45 -15.76 0.76
CA THR A 75 -8.70 -16.17 1.42
C THR A 75 -9.88 -16.24 0.46
N ASN A 76 -9.99 -15.33 -0.52
CA ASN A 76 -11.05 -15.35 -1.52
C ASN A 76 -10.87 -16.52 -2.49
N ALA A 77 -9.64 -16.85 -2.87
CA ALA A 77 -9.34 -18.04 -3.67
C ALA A 77 -9.66 -19.34 -2.90
N MET A 78 -9.48 -19.34 -1.58
CA MET A 78 -9.81 -20.48 -0.71
C MET A 78 -11.30 -20.60 -0.37
N THR A 79 -12.01 -19.48 -0.22
CA THR A 79 -13.45 -19.46 0.15
C THR A 79 -14.39 -19.31 -1.04
N ALA A 80 -13.89 -18.98 -2.24
CA ALA A 80 -14.67 -19.09 -3.46
C ALA A 80 -15.16 -20.54 -3.59
N PRO A 81 -16.48 -20.79 -3.61
CA PRO A 81 -17.00 -22.14 -3.71
C PRO A 81 -16.44 -22.71 -5.00
N THR A 82 -15.75 -23.84 -4.88
CA THR A 82 -15.18 -24.65 -5.96
C THR A 82 -16.20 -24.87 -7.07
N LYS A 83 -16.37 -23.89 -7.96
CA LYS A 83 -16.85 -24.13 -9.31
C LYS A 83 -15.66 -24.77 -10.00
N ARG A 84 -15.63 -26.10 -9.90
CA ARG A 84 -14.84 -27.05 -10.67
C ARG A 84 -14.26 -26.39 -11.94
N THR A 85 -13.04 -25.89 -11.86
CA THR A 85 -12.15 -26.01 -13.01
C THR A 85 -11.68 -27.44 -12.94
N THR A 86 -12.37 -28.29 -13.70
CA THR A 86 -11.88 -29.60 -14.09
C THR A 86 -10.54 -29.39 -14.79
N SER A 87 -9.45 -29.37 -14.03
CA SER A 87 -8.14 -29.72 -14.54
C SER A 87 -8.18 -31.23 -14.85
N SER A 88 -8.72 -31.58 -16.03
CA SER A 88 -8.45 -32.89 -16.63
C SER A 88 -6.96 -32.95 -16.93
N PRO A 89 -6.20 -33.88 -16.33
CA PRO A 89 -4.80 -34.09 -16.65
C PRO A 89 -4.72 -35.10 -17.80
N SER A 90 -4.98 -34.68 -19.04
CA SER A 90 -4.63 -35.49 -20.22
C SER A 90 -4.82 -34.69 -21.51
N ARG A 91 -3.89 -33.78 -21.79
CA ARG A 91 -3.48 -33.56 -23.17
C ARG A 91 -2.03 -33.99 -23.26
N GLN A 92 -1.82 -35.29 -23.44
CA GLN A 92 -0.59 -35.82 -24.00
C GLN A 92 -0.35 -35.06 -25.31
N VAL A 93 0.57 -34.10 -25.28
CA VAL A 93 1.16 -33.56 -26.48
C VAL A 93 2.08 -34.65 -26.98
N ASN A 94 1.57 -35.46 -27.93
CA ASN A 94 2.42 -36.35 -28.70
C ASN A 94 3.23 -35.44 -29.64
N ALA A 95 4.38 -34.99 -29.16
CA ALA A 95 5.36 -34.35 -30.02
C ALA A 95 5.98 -35.47 -30.86
N VAL A 96 5.32 -35.79 -31.99
CA VAL A 96 6.03 -36.37 -33.13
C VAL A 96 6.99 -35.29 -33.58
N PHE A 97 8.23 -35.41 -33.10
CA PHE A 97 9.37 -34.69 -33.64
C PHE A 97 9.49 -35.09 -35.10
N ASP A 98 9.37 -34.11 -35.99
CA ASP A 98 9.68 -34.27 -37.41
C ASP A 98 11.10 -33.70 -37.64
N PRO A 99 12.12 -34.56 -37.78
CA PRO A 99 13.51 -34.13 -37.93
C PRO A 99 13.87 -33.67 -39.35
N ASP A 100 12.94 -33.60 -40.30
CA ASP A 100 13.21 -33.23 -41.70
C ASP A 100 13.06 -31.73 -42.02
N ALA A 101 13.01 -30.85 -41.01
CA ALA A 101 13.20 -29.43 -41.24
C ALA A 101 14.70 -29.09 -41.35
N THR A 102 15.28 -29.38 -42.53
CA THR A 102 16.54 -28.80 -43.01
C THR A 102 16.31 -27.41 -43.60
#